data_AF-A0A3G6ZMS9-F1
#
_entry.id   AF-A0A3G6ZMS9-F1
#
_cell.length_a   1.000
_cell.length_b   1.000
_cell.length_c   1.000
_cell.angle_alpha   90.00
_cell.angle_beta   90.00
_cell.angle_gamma   90.00
#
_symmetry.space_group_name_H-M   'P 1'
#
loop_
_entity.id
_entity.type
_entity.pdbx_description
1 polymer ?
#
loop_
_entity_poly.entity_id
_entity_poly.type
_entity_poly.pdbx_seq_one_letter_code
_entity_poly.pdbx_strand_id
1 'polypeptide(L)'
;MKLERARNSGWLFVVIGAINIVAAVNFGLQSDARGQWAAVVAIAVGVVAVCLIVFGITRILAGQAALRRFEDEHGADAGKQAPIT
;
A
#
# COMPACT_ATOMS: atom_id res chain seq x y z
N MET A 1 6.37 -18.06 4.98
CA MET A 1 6.23 -16.87 5.87
C MET A 1 6.74 -15.53 5.30
N LYS A 2 7.90 -15.44 4.59
CA LYS A 2 8.43 -14.12 4.12
C LYS A 2 7.60 -13.45 3.01
N LEU A 3 7.04 -14.25 2.08
CA LEU A 3 6.22 -13.76 0.96
C LEU A 3 4.88 -13.17 1.42
N GLU A 4 4.24 -13.83 2.37
CA GLU A 4 2.99 -13.37 2.98
C GLU A 4 3.18 -12.07 3.77
N ARG A 5 4.31 -11.94 4.45
CA ARG A 5 4.71 -10.70 5.13
C ARG A 5 4.94 -9.55 4.13
N ALA A 6 5.53 -9.81 2.97
CA ALA A 6 5.69 -8.80 1.92
C ALA A 6 4.32 -8.34 1.38
N ARG A 7 3.39 -9.26 1.13
CA ARG A 7 2.01 -8.96 0.72
C ARG A 7 1.25 -8.13 1.77
N ASN A 8 1.28 -8.53 3.04
CA ASN A 8 0.65 -7.78 4.13
C ASN A 8 1.30 -6.41 4.34
N SER A 9 2.62 -6.30 4.17
CA SER A 9 3.31 -5.01 4.24
C SER A 9 2.91 -4.05 3.12
N GLY A 10 2.64 -4.56 1.91
CA GLY A 10 2.17 -3.75 0.80
C GLY A 10 0.79 -3.12 1.06
N TRP A 11 -0.13 -3.87 1.67
CA TRP A 11 -1.45 -3.35 2.07
C TRP A 11 -1.35 -2.22 3.09
N LEU A 12 -0.39 -2.27 4.02
CA LEU A 12 -0.17 -1.18 4.97
C LEU A 12 0.13 0.14 4.24
N PHE A 13 0.99 0.12 3.23
CA PHE A 13 1.31 1.34 2.46
C PHE A 13 0.12 1.85 1.65
N VAL A 14 -0.71 0.95 1.10
CA VAL A 14 -1.96 1.33 0.41
C VAL A 14 -2.93 2.00 1.38
N VAL A 15 -3.12 1.44 2.57
CA VAL A 15 -4.02 2.00 3.60
C VAL A 15 -3.52 3.35 4.10
N ILE A 16 -2.22 3.46 4.41
CA ILE A 16 -1.62 4.73 4.85
C ILE A 16 -1.77 5.79 3.76
N GLY A 17 -1.52 5.44 2.50
CA GLY A 17 -1.72 6.35 1.38
C GLY A 17 -3.18 6.79 1.25
N ALA A 18 -4.15 5.88 1.34
CA ALA A 18 -5.57 6.22 1.30
C ALA A 18 -5.98 7.20 2.42
N ILE A 19 -5.49 6.97 3.65
CA ILE A 19 -5.72 7.89 4.79
C ILE A 19 -5.15 9.28 4.49
N ASN A 20 -3.96 9.36 3.91
CA ASN A 20 -3.35 10.65 3.55
C ASN A 20 -4.12 11.37 2.44
N ILE A 21 -4.72 10.67 1.48
CA ILE A 21 -5.62 11.29 0.48
C ILE A 21 -6.82 11.92 1.19
N VAL A 22 -7.49 11.17 2.08
CA VAL A 22 -8.65 11.67 2.83
C VAL A 22 -8.26 12.88 3.68
N ALA A 23 -7.10 12.85 4.32
CA ALA A 23 -6.57 13.97 5.09
C ALA A 23 -6.29 15.19 4.19
N ALA A 24 -5.62 15.00 3.05
CA ALA A 24 -5.32 16.08 2.10
C ALA A 24 -6.59 16.73 1.54
N VAL A 25 -7.61 15.94 1.19
CA VAL A 25 -8.91 16.43 0.71
C VAL A 25 -9.61 17.26 1.80
N ASN A 26 -9.69 16.75 3.03
CA ASN A 26 -10.29 17.50 4.14
C ASN A 26 -9.52 18.80 4.43
N PHE A 27 -8.19 18.77 4.36
CA PHE A 27 -7.36 19.95 4.60
C PHE A 27 -7.49 20.98 3.46
N GLY A 28 -7.60 20.51 2.22
CA GLY A 28 -7.86 21.34 1.04
C GLY A 28 -9.24 21.99 1.06
N LEU A 29 -10.28 21.27 1.47
CA LEU A 29 -11.64 21.83 1.63
C LEU A 29 -11.71 22.92 2.72
N GLN A 30 -10.84 22.86 3.73
CA GLN A 30 -10.72 23.89 4.77
C GLN A 30 -9.77 25.03 4.37
N SER A 31 -9.14 24.98 3.19
CA SER A 31 -8.11 25.94 2.79
C SER A 31 -8.66 27.32 2.44
N ASP A 32 -9.93 27.43 2.07
CA ASP A 32 -10.61 28.73 1.86
C ASP A 32 -10.59 29.60 3.12
N ALA A 33 -10.51 28.99 4.31
CA ALA A 33 -10.37 29.69 5.59
C ALA A 33 -8.90 29.88 6.05
N ARG A 34 -7.92 29.23 5.40
CA ARG A 34 -6.51 29.16 5.85
C ARG A 34 -5.50 29.77 4.87
N GLY A 35 -5.92 30.17 3.68
CA GLY A 35 -5.08 30.83 2.68
C GLY A 35 -4.21 29.88 1.84
N GLN A 36 -3.44 30.45 0.90
CA GLN A 36 -2.71 29.72 -0.16
C GLN A 36 -1.74 28.64 0.38
N TRP A 37 -1.20 28.81 1.59
CA TRP A 37 -0.30 27.83 2.22
C TRP A 37 -0.97 26.49 2.52
N ALA A 38 -2.26 26.48 2.87
CA ALA A 38 -2.99 25.24 3.15
C ALA A 38 -3.18 24.38 1.88
N ALA A 39 -3.36 25.03 0.72
CA ALA A 39 -3.43 24.34 -0.57
C ALA A 39 -2.10 23.69 -0.96
N VAL A 40 -0.96 24.37 -0.73
CA VAL A 40 0.37 23.82 -0.99
C VAL A 40 0.64 22.58 -0.14
N VAL A 41 0.28 22.62 1.15
CA VAL A 41 0.42 21.47 2.06
C VAL A 41 -0.50 20.32 1.62
N ALA A 42 -1.75 20.60 1.26
CA ALA A 42 -2.68 19.57 0.78
C ALA A 42 -2.16 18.87 -0.48
N ILE A 43 -1.60 19.61 -1.44
CA ILE A 43 -0.98 19.05 -2.65
C ILE A 43 0.22 18.17 -2.28
N ALA A 44 1.12 18.65 -1.42
CA ALA A 44 2.30 17.90 -0.99
C ALA A 44 1.91 16.57 -0.30
N VAL A 45 0.93 16.60 0.60
CA VAL A 45 0.40 15.40 1.26
C VAL A 45 -0.25 14.47 0.24
N GLY A 46 -1.00 15.00 -0.72
CA GLY A 46 -1.60 14.22 -1.80
C GLY A 46 -0.57 13.49 -2.67
N VAL A 47 0.54 14.15 -3.03
CA VAL A 47 1.63 13.52 -3.80
C VAL A 47 2.27 12.39 -3.00
N VAL A 48 2.61 12.62 -1.73
CA VAL A 48 3.18 11.57 -0.86
C VAL A 48 2.22 10.39 -0.74
N ALA A 49 0.92 10.66 -0.60
CA ALA A 49 -0.11 9.63 -0.52
C ALA A 49 -0.13 8.74 -1.77
N VAL A 50 -0.09 9.35 -2.96
CA VAL A 50 -0.03 8.62 -4.25
C VAL A 50 1.22 7.76 -4.32
N CYS A 51 2.39 8.29 -3.93
CA CYS A 51 3.63 7.51 -3.90
C CYS A 51 3.53 6.29 -2.98
N LEU A 52 2.93 6.42 -1.80
CA LEU A 52 2.74 5.32 -0.86
C LEU A 52 1.80 4.24 -1.43
N ILE A 53 0.71 4.65 -2.09
CA ILE A 53 -0.22 3.71 -2.74
C ILE A 53 0.50 2.94 -3.85
N VAL A 54 1.21 3.65 -4.75
CA VAL A 54 1.95 3.04 -5.85
C VAL A 54 2.97 2.05 -5.32
N PHE A 55 3.74 2.43 -4.30
CA PHE A 55 4.73 1.56 -3.66
C PHE A 55 4.07 0.32 -3.02
N GLY A 56 2.95 0.50 -2.32
CA GLY A 56 2.18 -0.60 -1.74
C GLY A 56 1.68 -1.59 -2.79
N ILE A 57 1.12 -1.08 -3.90
CA ILE A 57 0.66 -1.90 -5.03
C ILE A 57 1.83 -2.67 -5.65
N THR A 58 2.97 -2.03 -5.90
CA THR A 58 4.15 -2.72 -6.47
C THR A 58 4.61 -3.85 -5.57
N ARG A 59 4.62 -3.65 -4.25
CA ARG A 59 4.94 -4.69 -3.26
C ARG A 59 3.94 -5.86 -3.29
N ILE A 60 2.64 -5.57 -3.41
CA ILE A 60 1.60 -6.60 -3.51
C ILE A 60 1.79 -7.43 -4.78
N LEU A 61 1.98 -6.77 -5.93
CA LEU A 61 2.18 -7.44 -7.22
C LEU A 61 3.46 -8.28 -7.24
N ALA A 62 4.57 -7.75 -6.73
CA ALA A 62 5.82 -8.49 -6.59
C ALA A 62 5.66 -9.72 -5.68
N GLY A 63 4.92 -9.58 -4.57
CA GLY A 63 4.59 -10.69 -3.68
C GLY A 63 3.73 -11.76 -4.35
N GLN A 64 2.73 -11.36 -5.15
CA GLN A 64 1.89 -12.30 -5.91
C GLN A 64 2.67 -13.01 -7.02
N ALA A 65 3.51 -12.29 -7.76
CA ALA A 65 4.33 -12.88 -8.82
C ALA A 65 5.30 -13.92 -8.26
N ALA A 66 5.92 -13.64 -7.11
CA ALA A 66 6.81 -14.59 -6.45
C ALA A 66 6.06 -15.80 -5.84
N LEU A 67 4.82 -15.62 -5.38
CA LEU A 67 3.95 -16.73 -4.96
C LEU A 67 3.58 -17.63 -6.13
N ARG A 68 3.14 -17.05 -7.25
CA ARG A 68 2.80 -17.81 -8.48
C ARG A 68 4.00 -18.60 -8.98
N ARG A 69 5.18 -17.97 -9.07
CA ARG A 69 6.41 -18.67 -9.47
C ARG A 69 6.76 -19.83 -8.55
N PHE A 70 6.55 -19.68 -7.24
CA PHE A 70 6.78 -20.75 -6.28
C PHE A 70 5.77 -21.90 -6.46
N GLU A 71 4.49 -21.59 -6.67
CA GLU A 71 3.43 -22.57 -6.95
C GLU A 71 3.68 -23.30 -8.28
N ASP A 72 4.17 -22.61 -9.31
CA ASP A 72 4.54 -23.21 -10.60
C ASP A 72 5.75 -24.16 -10.47
N GLU A 73 6.75 -23.81 -9.67
CA GLU A 73 7.98 -24.60 -9.49
C GLU A 73 7.80 -25.79 -8.53
N HIS A 74 6.91 -25.69 -7.53
CA HIS A 74 6.81 -26.67 -6.42
C HIS A 74 5.44 -27.36 -6.33
N GLY A 75 4.46 -26.94 -7.13
CA GLY A 75 3.07 -27.41 -7.08
C GLY A 75 2.22 -26.62 -6.08
N ALA A 76 0.91 -26.50 -6.35
CA ALA A 76 -0.04 -25.67 -5.61
C ALA A 76 -0.18 -26.00 -4.10
N ASP A 77 0.31 -27.16 -3.67
CA ASP A 77 0.26 -27.61 -2.27
C ASP A 77 1.59 -27.49 -1.52
N ALA A 78 2.70 -27.11 -2.18
CA ALA A 78 4.02 -27.03 -1.54
C ALA A 78 4.12 -25.97 -0.42
N GLY A 79 3.23 -24.98 -0.40
CA GLY A 79 3.14 -23.96 0.65
C GLY A 79 2.12 -24.27 1.75
N LYS A 80 1.29 -25.32 1.59
CA LYS A 80 0.20 -25.66 2.52
C LYS A 80 0.58 -26.70 3.56
N GLN A 81 1.87 -26.87 3.87
CA GLN A 81 2.27 -27.74 4.97
C GLN A 81 1.56 -27.26 6.25
N ALA A 82 0.52 -28.01 6.62
CA ALA A 82 -0.25 -27.80 7.82
C ALA A 82 0.72 -27.74 9.00
N PRO A 83 0.49 -26.86 10.00
CA PRO A 83 1.29 -26.88 11.21
C PRO A 83 1.21 -28.30 11.78
N ILE A 84 2.35 -28.99 11.77
CA ILE A 84 2.50 -30.27 12.44
C ILE A 84 2.34 -29.93 13.92
N THR A 85 1.20 -30.33 14.49
CA THR A 85 0.89 -30.28 15.93
C THR A 85 1.96 -30.98 16.75
#